data_AF-W0ADW0-F1
#
_entry.id   AF-W0ADW0-F1
#
_cell.length_a   1.000
_cell.length_b   1.000
_cell.length_c   1.000
_cell.angle_alpha   90.00
_cell.angle_beta   90.00
_cell.angle_gamma   90.00
#
_symmetry.space_group_name_H-M   'P 1'
#
loop_
_entity.id
_entity.type
_entity.pdbx_description
1 polymer ?
#
loop_
_entity_poly.entity_id
_entity_poly.type
_entity_poly.pdbx_seq_one_letter_code
_entity_poly.pdbx_strand_id
1 'polypeptide(L)' 'MVKKQTSRTHIKGHTVAARKDDPQYIVETENGDRAAHKPSALKKQ' A
#
# COMPACT_ATOMS: atom_id res chain seq x y z
N MET A 1 7.69 6.45 -4.35
CA MET A 1 6.40 7.16 -4.11
C MET A 1 5.56 6.40 -3.09
N VAL A 2 4.77 7.08 -2.26
CA VAL A 2 3.82 6.43 -1.33
C VAL A 2 2.40 6.89 -1.65
N LYS A 3 1.47 5.96 -1.86
CA LYS A 3 0.06 6.24 -2.16
C LYS A 3 -0.85 5.59 -1.13
N LYS A 4 -1.75 6.39 -0.55
CA LYS A 4 -2.82 5.86 0.32
C LYS A 4 -3.89 5.17 -0.53
N GLN A 5 -4.28 3.99 -0.12
CA GLN A 5 -5.31 3.16 -0.73
C GLN A 5 -6.38 2.87 0.31
N THR A 6 -7.64 3.16 -0.04
CA THR A 6 -8.81 2.98 0.83
C THR A 6 -9.85 2.05 0.21
N SER A 7 -9.51 1.42 -0.91
CA SER A 7 -10.38 0.49 -1.64
C SER A 7 -9.59 -0.74 -2.04
N ARG A 8 -10.25 -1.90 -2.05
CA ARG A 8 -9.67 -3.18 -2.46
C ARG A 8 -8.96 -3.02 -3.81
N THR A 9 -7.74 -3.53 -3.90
CA THR A 9 -6.93 -3.44 -5.11
C THR A 9 -6.07 -4.68 -5.28
N HIS A 10 -5.47 -4.82 -6.46
CA HIS A 10 -4.55 -5.90 -6.79
C HIS A 10 -3.21 -5.31 -7.19
N ILE A 11 -2.13 -5.79 -6.57
CA ILE A 11 -0.76 -5.39 -6.88
C ILE A 11 0.07 -6.66 -7.05
N LYS A 12 0.74 -6.78 -8.21
CA LYS A 12 1.65 -7.91 -8.51
C LYS A 12 1.06 -9.30 -8.19
N GLY A 13 -0.22 -9.52 -8.52
CA GLY A 13 -0.91 -10.79 -8.23
C GLY A 13 -1.42 -10.96 -6.80
N HIS A 14 -1.14 -10.03 -5.89
CA HIS A 14 -1.65 -10.04 -4.52
C HIS A 14 -2.85 -9.11 -4.37
N THR A 15 -3.89 -9.60 -3.68
CA THR A 15 -5.03 -8.77 -3.30
C THR A 15 -4.74 -8.01 -2.02
N VAL A 16 -4.95 -6.69 -2.05
CA VAL A 16 -4.84 -5.81 -0.89
C VAL A 16 -6.24 -5.41 -0.46
N ALA A 17 -6.63 -5.82 0.74
CA ALA A 17 -7.96 -5.58 1.32
C ALA A 17 -8.06 -4.19 1.97
N ALA A 18 -7.71 -3.12 1.26
CA ALA A 18 -7.78 -1.76 1.78
C ALA A 18 -9.21 -1.24 1.90
N ARG A 19 -9.48 -0.48 2.96
CA ARG A 19 -10.79 0.14 3.24
C ARG A 19 -10.65 1.57 3.76
N LYS A 20 -11.75 2.30 3.92
CA LYS A 20 -11.73 3.68 4.47
C LYS A 20 -11.31 3.68 5.95
N ASP A 21 -11.79 2.69 6.70
CA ASP A 21 -11.54 2.43 8.11
C ASP A 21 -10.16 1.77 8.35
N ASP A 22 -9.71 0.89 7.44
CA ASP A 22 -8.37 0.29 7.44
C ASP A 22 -7.64 0.58 6.12
N PRO A 23 -7.10 1.81 5.96
CA PRO A 23 -6.37 2.15 4.75
C PRO A 23 -5.04 1.39 4.68
N GLN A 24 -4.65 1.00 3.47
CA GLN A 24 -3.32 0.46 3.18
C GLN A 24 -2.52 1.51 2.40
N TYR A 25 -1.21 1.46 2.48
CA TYR A 25 -0.32 2.37 1.78
C TYR A 25 0.54 1.57 0.80
N ILE A 26 0.42 1.91 -0.48
CA ILE A 26 1.20 1.30 -1.54
C ILE A 26 2.47 2.12 -1.70
N VAL A 27 3.61 1.48 -1.45
CA VAL A 27 4.94 2.04 -1.67
C VAL A 27 5.44 1.53 -3.02
N GLU A 28 5.92 2.46 -3.85
CA GLU A 28 6.53 2.18 -5.15
C GLU A 28 8.00 2.66 -5.15
N THR A 29 8.92 1.79 -5.53
CA THR A 29 10.34 2.10 -5.68
C THR A 29 10.65 2.59 -7.10
N GLU A 30 11.81 3.20 -7.31
CA GLU A 30 12.24 3.68 -8.63
C GLU A 30 12.44 2.54 -9.64
N ASN A 31 12.70 1.33 -9.14
CA ASN A 31 12.81 0.11 -9.95
C ASN A 31 11.43 -0.47 -10.36
N GLY A 32 10.32 0.17 -9.96
CA GLY A 32 8.95 -0.27 -10.27
C GLY A 32 8.39 -1.31 -9.31
N ASP A 33 9.05 -1.57 -8.17
CA ASP A 33 8.52 -2.50 -7.19
C ASP A 33 7.42 -1.88 -6.35
N ARG A 34 6.35 -2.65 -6.12
CA ARG A 34 5.15 -2.20 -5.37
C ARG A 34 4.87 -3.12 -4.20
N ALA A 35 4.68 -2.54 -3.02
CA ALA A 35 4.31 -3.25 -1.79
C ALA A 35 3.21 -2.51 -1.04
N ALA A 36 2.34 -3.23 -0.32
CA ALA A 36 1.31 -2.64 0.54
C ALA A 36 1.70 -2.79 2.01
N HIS A 37 1.65 -1.68 2.75
CA HIS A 37 1.91 -1.62 4.18
C HIS A 37 0.74 -0.99 4.95
N LYS A 38 0.53 -1.45 6.19
CA LYS A 38 -0.35 -0.78 7.14
C LYS A 38 0.25 0.56 7.59
N PRO A 39 -0.57 1.56 7.94
CA PRO A 39 -0.09 2.84 8.44
C PRO A 39 0.80 2.71 9.67
N SER A 40 0.51 1.76 10.56
CA SER A 40 1.31 1.49 11.76
C SER A 40 2.70 0.90 11.47
N ALA A 41 2.88 0.26 10.31
CA ALA A 41 4.15 -0.36 9.90
C ALA A 41 5.06 0.60 9.12
N LEU A 42 4.51 1.74 8.64
CA LEU A 42 5.29 2.79 8.00
C LEU A 42 6.00 3.63 9.06
N LYS A 43 7.21 3.22 9.43
CA LYS A 43 8.15 4.15 10.08
C LYS A 43 8.53 5.21 9.06
N LYS A 44 8.15 6.46 9.32
CA LYS A 44 8.75 7.61 8.62
C LYS A 44 10.24 7.61 8.94
N GLN A 45 11.08 7.55 7.92
CA GLN A 45 12.45 8.06 8.02
C GLN A 45 12.43 9.55 7.73
#